data_AF-A0A0D2RY87-F1
#
_entry.id   AF-A0A0D2RY87-F1
#
_cell.length_a   1.000
_cell.length_b   1.000
_cell.length_c   1.000
_cell.angle_alpha   90.00
_cell.angle_beta   90.00
_cell.angle_gamma   90.00
#
_symmetry.space_group_name_H-M   'P 1'
#
loop_
_entity.id
_entity.type
_entity.pdbx_description
1 polymer ?
#
loop_
_entity_poly.entity_id
_entity_poly.type
_entity_poly.pdbx_seq_one_letter_code
_entity_poly.pdbx_strand_id
1 'polypeptide(L)'
;LETLDSGCLNSATVCGVDWTTLPDDTVIQLFSYLNYRDRASLASTCRTFRLLGSLLCLWGSLDLRSYKFDTVAAVSLSLRCKNLQRLKFPAAGSADAIVSLQARELREISVISGSA
;
A
#
# COMPACT_ATOMS: atom_id res chain seq x y z
N LEU A 1 47.61 -9.53 19.67
CA LEU A 1 46.73 -8.38 19.95
C LEU A 1 46.02 -8.08 18.65
N GLU A 2 44.70 -8.39 18.61
CA GLU A 2 43.65 -7.84 17.73
C GLU A 2 43.84 -7.90 16.19
N THR A 3 42.91 -8.26 15.33
CA THR A 3 41.54 -8.81 15.27
C THR A 3 41.32 -8.93 13.75
N LEU A 4 40.73 -10.00 13.23
CA LEU A 4 40.02 -10.07 11.93
C LEU A 4 39.67 -11.55 11.70
N ASP A 5 38.68 -12.06 12.44
CA ASP A 5 38.00 -13.29 12.04
C ASP A 5 36.67 -12.89 11.40
N SER A 6 36.74 -12.65 10.08
CA SER A 6 35.58 -12.65 9.20
C SER A 6 35.26 -14.11 8.88
N GLY A 7 34.80 -14.84 9.91
CA GLY A 7 34.50 -16.26 9.83
C GLY A 7 33.00 -16.47 9.79
N CYS A 8 32.50 -16.91 8.64
CA CYS A 8 31.10 -17.12 8.31
C CYS A 8 30.34 -17.87 9.42
N LEU A 9 29.27 -17.25 9.94
CA LEU A 9 28.27 -17.99 10.69
C LEU A 9 27.58 -18.96 9.73
N ASN A 10 27.88 -20.24 9.93
CA ASN A 10 27.20 -21.39 9.35
C ASN A 10 25.70 -21.32 9.68
N SER A 11 24.93 -20.61 8.86
CA SER A 11 23.47 -20.73 8.86
C SER A 11 23.16 -21.90 7.93
N ALA A 12 22.97 -23.07 8.52
CA ALA A 12 22.39 -24.21 7.83
C ALA A 12 21.15 -23.73 7.06
N THR A 13 21.27 -23.76 5.73
CA THR A 13 20.26 -23.48 4.71
C THR A 13 18.83 -23.39 5.24
N VAL A 14 18.41 -22.20 5.70
CA VAL A 14 17.05 -21.78 5.37
C VAL A 14 17.13 -21.56 3.87
N CYS A 15 16.67 -22.53 3.09
CA CYS A 15 16.41 -22.31 1.68
C CYS A 15 15.42 -21.14 1.64
N GLY A 16 15.95 -19.93 1.43
CA GLY A 16 15.16 -18.72 1.50
C GLY A 16 14.07 -18.81 0.45
N VAL A 17 12.81 -18.76 0.89
CA VAL A 17 11.68 -18.67 -0.03
C VAL A 17 11.82 -17.37 -0.80
N ASP A 18 11.99 -17.47 -2.12
CA ASP A 18 11.99 -16.30 -2.98
C ASP A 18 10.55 -15.86 -3.27
N TRP A 19 10.05 -14.97 -2.42
CA TRP A 19 8.72 -14.36 -2.55
C TRP A 19 8.54 -13.52 -3.82
N THR A 20 9.62 -13.20 -4.55
CA THR A 20 9.53 -12.43 -5.80
C THR A 20 9.14 -13.30 -7.00
N THR A 21 9.18 -14.63 -6.85
CA THR A 21 8.76 -15.61 -7.87
C THR A 21 7.28 -15.99 -7.78
N LEU A 22 6.53 -15.40 -6.85
CA LEU A 22 5.08 -15.59 -6.77
C LEU A 22 4.41 -15.15 -8.09
N PRO A 23 3.38 -15.87 -8.56
CA PRO A 23 2.59 -15.42 -9.70
C PRO A 23 2.01 -14.03 -9.46
N ASP A 24 1.97 -13.20 -10.51
CA ASP A 24 1.48 -11.82 -10.44
C ASP A 24 0.09 -11.72 -9.80
N ASP A 25 -0.82 -12.63 -10.16
CA ASP A 25 -2.18 -12.68 -9.60
C ASP A 25 -2.18 -12.91 -8.08
N THR A 26 -1.27 -13.74 -7.57
CA THR A 26 -1.12 -13.99 -6.13
C THR A 26 -0.63 -12.74 -5.40
N VAL A 27 0.33 -12.03 -6.01
CA VAL A 27 0.82 -10.77 -5.45
C VAL A 27 -0.27 -9.71 -5.49
N ILE A 28 -1.01 -9.58 -6.59
CA ILE A 28 -2.15 -8.66 -6.72
C ILE A 28 -3.20 -8.98 -5.64
N GLN A 29 -3.53 -10.25 -5.45
CA GLN A 29 -4.45 -10.68 -4.40
C GLN A 29 -3.94 -10.32 -3.01
N LEU A 30 -2.64 -10.49 -2.72
CA LEU A 30 -2.02 -10.05 -1.47
C LEU A 30 -2.18 -8.54 -1.27
N PHE A 31 -1.86 -7.73 -2.29
CA PHE A 31 -2.06 -6.27 -2.23
C PHE A 31 -3.51 -5.88 -1.96
N SER A 32 -4.49 -6.64 -2.48
CA SER A 32 -5.92 -6.36 -2.29
C SER A 32 -6.35 -6.36 -0.82
N TYR A 33 -5.69 -7.17 0.02
CA TYR A 33 -5.97 -7.28 1.45
C TYR A 33 -5.29 -6.20 2.31
N LEU A 34 -4.32 -5.47 1.75
CA LEU A 34 -3.56 -4.46 2.46
C LEU A 34 -4.23 -3.08 2.37
N ASN A 35 -4.13 -2.28 3.44
CA ASN A 35 -4.46 -0.86 3.39
C ASN A 35 -3.41 -0.08 2.57
N TYR A 36 -3.72 1.17 2.20
CA TYR A 36 -2.89 1.96 1.29
C TYR A 36 -1.44 2.13 1.76
N ARG A 37 -1.22 2.21 3.08
CA ARG A 37 0.10 2.41 3.68
C ARG A 37 0.92 1.13 3.59
N ASP A 38 0.32 -0.01 3.93
CA ASP A 38 1.00 -1.31 3.85
C ASP A 38 1.29 -1.70 2.40
N ARG A 39 0.42 -1.33 1.45
CA ARG A 39 0.71 -1.44 0.02
C ARG A 39 1.96 -0.64 -0.35
N ALA A 40 2.09 0.59 0.13
CA ALA A 40 3.26 1.42 -0.13
C ALA A 40 4.54 0.82 0.48
N SER A 41 4.44 0.32 1.73
CA SER A 41 5.53 -0.39 2.40
C SER A 41 5.97 -1.62 1.59
N LEU A 42 5.03 -2.49 1.18
CA LEU A 42 5.33 -3.67 0.39
C LEU A 42 5.92 -3.33 -0.98
N ALA A 43 5.39 -2.32 -1.66
CA ALA A 43 5.90 -1.85 -2.96
C ALA A 43 7.32 -1.25 -2.89
N SER A 44 7.78 -0.86 -1.69
CA SER A 44 9.13 -0.31 -1.49
C SER A 44 10.22 -1.38 -1.40
N THR A 45 9.86 -2.64 -1.13
CA THR A 45 10.83 -3.70 -0.81
C THR A 45 11.58 -4.22 -2.03
N CYS A 46 10.91 -4.35 -3.18
CA CYS A 46 11.52 -4.89 -4.40
C CYS A 46 10.89 -4.33 -5.69
N ARG A 47 11.55 -4.53 -6.83
CA ARG A 47 11.09 -4.03 -8.14
C ARG A 47 9.76 -4.67 -8.57
N THR A 48 9.60 -5.98 -8.36
CA THR A 48 8.39 -6.73 -8.74
C THR A 48 7.16 -6.17 -8.01
N PHE A 49 7.25 -6.02 -6.68
CA PHE A 49 6.14 -5.49 -5.89
C PHE A 49 5.88 -4.02 -6.17
N ARG A 50 6.91 -3.24 -6.53
CA ARG A 50 6.72 -1.85 -6.99
C ARG A 50 5.88 -1.78 -8.26
N LEU A 51 6.17 -2.65 -9.22
CA LEU A 51 5.43 -2.72 -10.49
C LEU A 51 3.98 -3.15 -10.24
N LEU A 52 3.79 -4.29 -9.56
CA LEU A 52 2.47 -4.86 -9.33
C LEU A 52 1.61 -4.00 -8.40
N GLY A 53 2.20 -3.41 -7.36
CA GLY A 53 1.52 -2.49 -6.44
C GLY A 53 1.05 -1.19 -7.09
N SER A 54 1.55 -0.86 -8.28
CA SER A 54 1.13 0.32 -9.06
C SER A 54 -0.07 0.08 -9.97
N LEU A 55 -0.48 -1.18 -10.17
CA LEU A 55 -1.55 -1.55 -11.09
C LEU A 55 -2.89 -0.93 -10.67
N LEU A 56 -3.59 -0.31 -11.65
CA LEU A 56 -4.83 0.43 -11.43
C LEU A 56 -5.95 -0.42 -10.80
N CYS A 57 -5.96 -1.73 -11.05
CA CYS A 57 -6.94 -2.65 -10.46
C CYS A 57 -6.93 -2.65 -8.93
N LEU A 58 -5.80 -2.34 -8.31
CA LEU A 58 -5.68 -2.24 -6.85
C LEU A 58 -6.32 -0.96 -6.30
N TRP A 59 -6.43 0.10 -7.10
CA TRP A 59 -6.78 1.44 -6.64
C TRP A 59 -8.23 1.84 -6.97
N GLY A 60 -9.06 0.90 -7.43
CA GLY A 60 -10.50 1.13 -7.64
C GLY A 60 -11.31 1.31 -6.34
N SER A 61 -10.76 0.87 -5.20
CA SER A 61 -11.32 1.08 -3.88
C SER A 61 -10.21 1.44 -2.89
N LEU A 62 -10.44 2.47 -2.06
CA LEU A 62 -9.48 2.94 -1.07
C LEU A 62 -10.13 3.04 0.31
N ASP A 63 -9.46 2.45 1.31
CA ASP A 63 -9.86 2.53 2.70
C ASP A 63 -8.82 3.32 3.49
N LEU A 64 -9.24 4.47 4.00
CA LEU A 64 -8.41 5.43 4.73
C LEU A 64 -8.62 5.35 6.26
N ARG A 65 -9.38 4.36 6.74
CA ARG A 65 -9.76 4.29 8.17
C ARG A 65 -8.60 3.93 9.09
N SER A 66 -7.61 3.19 8.61
CA SER A 66 -6.55 2.61 9.45
C SER A 66 -5.51 3.62 9.92
N TYR A 67 -5.31 4.72 9.19
CA TYR A 67 -4.24 5.69 9.46
C TYR A 67 -4.69 7.11 9.15
N LYS A 68 -4.07 8.10 9.80
CA LYS A 68 -4.27 9.52 9.47
C LYS A 68 -3.92 9.74 8.00
N PHE A 69 -4.89 10.21 7.23
CA PHE A 69 -4.71 10.52 5.82
C PHE A 69 -4.53 12.03 5.63
N ASP A 70 -3.34 12.42 5.19
CA ASP A 70 -2.97 13.82 4.96
C ASP A 70 -2.83 14.16 3.46
N THR A 71 -2.69 15.46 3.19
CA THR A 71 -2.57 15.99 1.84
C THR A 71 -1.34 15.44 1.10
N VAL A 72 -0.24 15.18 1.81
CA VAL A 72 1.00 14.65 1.21
C VAL A 72 0.77 13.23 0.69
N ALA A 73 0.14 12.38 1.50
CA ALA A 73 -0.27 11.05 1.11
C ALA A 73 -1.24 11.11 -0.08
N ALA A 74 -2.23 12.01 -0.04
CA ALA A 74 -3.19 12.17 -1.14
C ALA A 74 -2.54 12.54 -2.47
N VAL A 75 -1.63 13.53 -2.47
CA VAL A 75 -0.89 13.93 -3.67
C VAL A 75 -0.07 12.76 -4.22
N SER A 76 0.59 12.00 -3.35
CA SER A 76 1.37 10.82 -3.76
C SER A 76 0.54 9.70 -4.40
N LEU A 77 -0.76 9.62 -4.06
CA LEU A 77 -1.68 8.60 -4.57
C LEU A 77 -2.50 9.07 -5.78
N SER A 78 -2.57 10.38 -6.04
CA SER A 78 -3.42 10.98 -7.09
C SER A 78 -3.31 10.30 -8.46
N LEU A 79 -2.09 9.97 -8.91
CA LEU A 79 -1.87 9.31 -10.20
C LEU A 79 -2.47 7.90 -10.27
N ARG A 80 -2.53 7.19 -9.14
CA ARG A 80 -3.08 5.83 -9.05
C ARG A 80 -4.59 5.84 -8.79
N CYS A 81 -5.12 6.93 -8.22
CA CYS A 81 -6.53 7.07 -7.87
C CYS A 81 -7.41 7.65 -9.00
N LYS A 82 -6.93 7.74 -10.24
CA LYS A 82 -7.74 8.22 -11.38
C LYS A 82 -9.02 7.41 -11.60
N ASN A 83 -8.95 6.09 -11.37
CA ASN A 83 -10.07 5.16 -11.49
C ASN A 83 -10.66 4.78 -10.13
N LEU A 84 -10.40 5.57 -9.08
CA LEU A 84 -10.94 5.32 -7.75
C LEU A 84 -12.45 5.52 -7.78
N GLN A 85 -13.20 4.45 -7.53
CA GLN A 85 -14.67 4.45 -7.55
C GLN A 85 -15.28 4.46 -6.16
N ARG A 86 -14.59 3.89 -5.17
CA ARG A 86 -15.10 3.70 -3.81
C ARG A 86 -14.11 4.19 -2.76
N LEU A 87 -14.55 5.07 -1.88
CA LEU A 87 -13.71 5.66 -0.84
C LEU A 87 -14.35 5.52 0.54
N LYS A 88 -13.60 4.98 1.50
CA LYS A 88 -13.99 4.93 2.92
C LYS A 88 -13.05 5.80 3.73
N PHE A 89 -13.58 6.70 4.55
CA PHE A 89 -12.77 7.59 5.37
C PHE A 89 -13.47 7.96 6.69
N PRO A 90 -12.70 8.32 7.75
CA PRO A 90 -13.26 8.76 9.02
C PRO A 90 -13.92 10.14 8.89
N ALA A 91 -15.05 10.36 9.57
CA ALA A 91 -15.79 11.63 9.51
C ALA A 91 -14.95 12.86 9.93
N ALA A 92 -13.97 12.67 10.81
CA ALA A 92 -13.06 13.72 11.26
C ALA A 92 -11.72 13.67 10.51
N GLY A 93 -11.34 14.78 9.87
CA GLY A 93 -9.92 15.08 9.62
C GLY A 93 -9.30 14.65 8.28
N SER A 94 -10.09 14.39 7.23
CA SER A 94 -9.51 14.04 5.91
C SER A 94 -10.17 14.69 4.69
N ALA A 95 -11.16 15.58 4.87
CA ALA A 95 -11.89 16.18 3.74
C ALA A 95 -10.96 16.91 2.76
N ASP A 96 -10.05 17.75 3.25
CA ASP A 96 -9.11 18.50 2.40
C ASP A 96 -8.12 17.59 1.66
N ALA A 97 -7.67 16.51 2.32
CA ALA A 97 -6.80 15.52 1.73
C ALA A 97 -7.52 14.74 0.61
N ILE A 98 -8.81 14.44 0.77
CA ILE A 98 -9.59 13.70 -0.23
C ILE A 98 -9.70 14.47 -1.55
N VAL A 99 -9.86 15.80 -1.50
CA VAL A 99 -9.87 16.64 -2.71
C VAL A 99 -8.57 16.47 -3.52
N SER A 100 -7.44 16.28 -2.83
CA SER A 100 -6.13 16.12 -3.45
C SER A 100 -5.92 14.74 -4.12
N LEU A 101 -6.82 13.77 -3.91
CA LEU A 101 -6.79 12.49 -4.64
C LEU A 101 -7.14 12.64 -6.12
N GLN A 102 -7.84 13.72 -6.50
CA GLN A 102 -8.29 13.96 -7.88
C GLN A 102 -9.05 12.76 -8.51
N ALA A 103 -9.80 12.03 -7.69
CA ALA A 103 -10.56 10.85 -8.09
C ALA A 103 -11.81 11.24 -8.90
N ARG A 104 -11.65 11.36 -10.23
CA ARG A 104 -12.72 11.81 -11.14
C ARG A 104 -13.84 10.79 -11.32
N GLU A 105 -13.55 9.52 -11.11
CA GLU A 105 -14.50 8.40 -11.26
C GLU A 105 -15.15 7.97 -9.95
N LEU A 106 -15.09 8.81 -8.90
CA LEU A 106 -15.61 8.47 -7.58
C LEU A 106 -17.14 8.40 -7.61
N ARG A 107 -17.68 7.24 -7.22
CA ARG A 107 -19.13 6.93 -7.25
C ARG A 107 -19.69 6.66 -5.87
N GLU A 108 -18.87 6.13 -4.96
CA GLU A 108 -19.29 5.75 -3.62
C GLU A 108 -18.37 6.37 -2.57
N ILE A 109 -18.99 7.02 -1.60
CA ILE A 109 -18.34 7.57 -0.42
C ILE A 109 -19.01 6.98 0.81
N SER A 110 -18.21 6.35 1.67
CA SER A 110 -18.66 5.88 2.98
C SER A 110 -17.94 6.67 4.06
N VAL A 111 -18.68 7.57 4.70
CA VAL A 111 -18.23 8.23 5.92
C VAL A 111 -18.60 7.34 7.09
N ILE A 112 -17.64 7.05 7.96
CA ILE A 112 -17.95 6.38 9.23
C ILE A 112 -17.89 7.45 10.32
N SER A 113 -19.07 7.85 10.80
CA SER A 113 -19.22 8.51 12.09
C SER A 113 -19.00 7.45 13.16
N GLY A 114 -18.00 7.64 14.03
CA GLY A 114 -17.96 6.86 15.26
C GLY A 114 -19.25 7.14 16.03
N SER A 115 -20.03 6.09 16.32
CA SER A 115 -21.04 6.18 17.36
C SER A 115 -20.32 6.64 18.63
N ALA A 116 -20.73 7.78 19.16
CA ALA A 116 -20.21 8.35 20.40
C ALA A 116 -20.33 7.36 21.57
#